data_AF-A0A2V4ALH5-F1
#
_entry.id   AF-A0A2V4ALH5-F1
#
_cell.length_a   1.000
_cell.length_b   1.000
_cell.length_c   1.000
_cell.angle_alpha   90.00
_cell.angle_beta   90.00
_cell.angle_gamma   90.00
#
_symmetry.space_group_name_H-M   'P 1'
#
loop_
_entity.id
_entity.type
_entity.pdbx_description
1 polymer ?
#
loop_
_entity_poly.entity_id
_entity_poly.type
_entity_poly.pdbx_seq_one_letter_code
_entity_poly.pdbx_strand_id
1 'polypeptide(L)'
;MRLTRQGIKEGGALAVGGVALAAVALIVAAAIAAMAIFGWGWFKRSTAEFRGTTEQRERTVADPDYRITAYDRFFDLCAAVQSKEATLAALQDELGTEPPTTRVTQIRANLTAVTAARAADINQYNADAEKAGTAGQFRASNLPYRLDINDKETQCTA
;
A
#
# COMPACT_ATOMS: atom_id res chain seq x y z
N MET A 1 -92.97 -23.13 24.12
CA MET A 1 -92.18 -23.18 25.36
C MET A 1 -90.74 -23.44 24.96
N ARG A 2 -89.85 -22.46 25.20
CA ARG A 2 -88.41 -22.51 24.92
C ARG A 2 -87.76 -23.61 25.78
N LEU A 3 -86.70 -24.25 25.28
CA LEU A 3 -85.46 -24.44 26.04
C LEU A 3 -84.31 -24.85 25.08
N THR A 4 -83.31 -23.99 25.12
CA THR A 4 -82.05 -23.91 24.40
C THR A 4 -81.12 -25.11 24.61
N ARG A 5 -80.59 -25.66 23.52
CA ARG A 5 -79.40 -26.51 23.54
C ARG A 5 -78.38 -25.97 22.54
N GLN A 6 -77.60 -24.97 22.96
CA GLN A 6 -76.38 -24.59 22.25
C GLN A 6 -75.50 -23.74 23.18
N GLY A 7 -74.58 -24.42 23.84
CA GLY A 7 -73.43 -23.81 24.49
C GLY A 7 -72.28 -24.78 24.34
N ILE A 8 -71.08 -24.22 24.18
CA ILE A 8 -69.77 -24.89 24.16
C ILE A 8 -69.32 -25.41 22.79
N LYS A 9 -69.03 -24.52 21.82
CA LYS A 9 -68.07 -24.78 20.73
C LYS A 9 -67.32 -23.55 20.19
N GLU A 10 -67.02 -22.53 21.00
CA GLU A 10 -66.28 -21.34 20.47
C GLU A 10 -65.19 -20.78 21.40
N GLY A 11 -64.59 -21.60 22.27
CA GLY A 11 -63.56 -21.15 23.21
C GLY A 11 -62.09 -21.40 22.80
N GLY A 12 -61.82 -22.09 21.70
CA GLY A 12 -60.47 -22.64 21.42
C GLY A 12 -59.62 -21.89 20.39
N ALA A 13 -60.22 -21.15 19.46
CA ALA A 13 -59.49 -20.65 18.28
C ALA A 13 -58.79 -19.29 18.48
N LEU A 14 -59.28 -18.45 19.39
CA LEU A 14 -58.73 -17.09 19.60
C LEU A 14 -57.49 -17.04 20.49
N ALA A 15 -57.31 -18.02 21.38
CA ALA A 15 -56.13 -18.06 22.26
C ALA A 15 -54.86 -18.55 21.54
N VAL A 16 -54.99 -19.40 20.51
CA VAL A 16 -53.84 -19.97 19.78
C VAL A 16 -53.29 -18.99 18.74
N GLY A 17 -54.15 -18.21 18.08
CA GLY A 17 -53.73 -17.21 17.08
C GLY A 17 -52.98 -16.01 17.69
N GLY A 18 -53.39 -15.55 18.88
CA GLY A 18 -52.73 -14.43 19.57
C GLY A 18 -51.34 -14.79 20.11
N VAL A 19 -51.17 -16.01 20.63
CA VAL A 19 -49.89 -16.50 21.15
C VAL A 19 -48.89 -16.76 20.01
N ALA A 20 -49.35 -17.28 18.88
CA ALA A 20 -48.49 -17.50 17.71
C ALA A 20 -47.97 -16.17 17.12
N LEU A 21 -48.83 -15.15 17.00
CA LEU A 21 -48.42 -13.82 16.52
C LEU A 21 -47.44 -13.14 17.49
N ALA A 22 -47.66 -13.24 18.79
CA ALA A 22 -46.75 -12.70 19.80
C ALA A 22 -45.38 -13.39 19.78
N ALA A 23 -45.34 -14.71 19.60
CA ALA A 23 -44.10 -15.46 19.49
C ALA A 23 -43.31 -15.07 18.22
N VAL A 24 -43.97 -14.93 17.07
CA VAL A 24 -43.33 -14.49 15.83
C VAL A 24 -42.78 -13.06 15.98
N ALA A 25 -43.54 -12.15 16.58
CA ALA A 25 -43.07 -10.78 16.82
C ALA A 25 -41.82 -10.74 17.71
N LEU A 26 -41.77 -11.57 18.76
CA LEU A 26 -40.60 -11.68 19.63
C LEU A 26 -39.37 -12.25 18.92
N ILE A 27 -39.55 -13.26 18.07
CA ILE A 27 -38.46 -13.85 17.28
C ILE A 27 -37.90 -12.82 16.29
N VAL A 28 -38.77 -12.07 15.61
CA VAL A 28 -38.36 -11.01 14.68
C VAL A 28 -37.62 -9.89 15.42
N ALA A 29 -38.13 -9.46 16.59
CA ALA A 29 -37.45 -8.44 17.40
C ALA A 29 -36.07 -8.93 17.89
N ALA A 30 -35.95 -10.19 18.32
CA ALA A 30 -34.69 -10.78 18.73
C ALA A 30 -33.69 -10.90 17.56
N ALA A 31 -34.16 -11.26 16.36
CA ALA A 31 -33.33 -11.31 15.17
C ALA A 31 -32.81 -9.92 14.76
N ILE A 32 -33.64 -8.88 14.84
CA ILE A 32 -33.24 -7.49 14.58
C ILE A 32 -32.22 -7.02 15.63
N ALA A 33 -32.45 -7.32 16.91
CA ALA A 33 -31.52 -6.98 17.99
C ALA A 33 -30.17 -7.70 17.80
N ALA A 34 -30.18 -8.98 17.42
CA ALA A 34 -28.97 -9.73 17.12
C ALA A 34 -28.22 -9.15 15.90
N MET A 35 -28.93 -8.78 14.83
CA MET A 35 -28.33 -8.12 13.67
C MET A 35 -27.75 -6.73 14.02
N ALA A 36 -28.39 -5.98 14.90
CA ALA A 36 -27.89 -4.67 15.36
C ALA A 36 -26.62 -4.80 16.21
N ILE A 37 -26.58 -5.79 17.12
CA ILE A 37 -25.45 -6.02 18.04
C ILE A 37 -24.26 -6.65 17.30
N PHE A 38 -24.51 -7.70 16.51
CA PHE A 38 -23.44 -8.47 15.85
C PHE A 38 -23.09 -7.98 14.44
N GLY A 39 -24.05 -7.45 13.68
CA GLY A 39 -23.82 -7.02 12.30
C GLY A 39 -23.12 -5.67 12.19
N TRP A 40 -23.51 -4.70 13.02
CA TRP A 40 -23.02 -3.31 12.88
C TRP A 40 -21.59 -3.12 13.41
N GLY A 41 -21.22 -3.82 14.49
CA GLY A 41 -19.88 -3.75 15.09
C GLY A 41 -18.80 -4.42 14.23
N TRP A 42 -19.12 -5.59 13.64
CA TRP A 42 -18.17 -6.35 12.82
C TRP A 42 -17.92 -5.69 11.45
N PHE A 43 -18.98 -5.18 10.80
CA PHE A 43 -18.83 -4.39 9.57
C PHE A 43 -18.05 -3.09 9.80
N LYS A 44 -18.33 -2.38 10.90
CA LYS A 44 -17.55 -1.18 11.24
C LYS A 44 -16.09 -1.50 11.50
N ARG A 45 -15.76 -2.56 12.23
CA ARG A 45 -14.37 -2.92 12.53
C ARG A 45 -13.59 -3.32 11.28
N SER A 46 -14.18 -4.18 10.45
CA SER A 46 -13.56 -4.64 9.20
C SER A 46 -13.37 -3.50 8.18
N THR A 47 -14.36 -2.61 8.04
CA THR A 47 -14.24 -1.46 7.12
C THR A 47 -13.43 -0.30 7.70
N ALA A 48 -13.30 -0.20 9.03
CA ALA A 48 -12.49 0.83 9.68
C ALA A 48 -10.98 0.58 9.50
N GLU A 49 -10.52 -0.67 9.54
CA GLU A 49 -9.11 -0.97 9.21
C GLU A 49 -8.79 -0.63 7.76
N PHE A 50 -9.69 -0.95 6.83
CA PHE A 50 -9.52 -0.61 5.42
C PHE A 50 -9.58 0.90 5.18
N ARG A 51 -10.57 1.62 5.73
CA ARG A 51 -10.63 3.09 5.61
C ARG A 51 -9.47 3.78 6.31
N GLY A 52 -9.09 3.35 7.51
CA GLY A 52 -8.01 3.95 8.27
C GLY A 52 -6.65 3.80 7.59
N THR A 53 -6.38 2.65 6.98
CA THR A 53 -5.14 2.45 6.20
C THR A 53 -5.12 3.27 4.91
N THR A 54 -6.27 3.43 4.26
CA THR A 54 -6.42 4.27 3.06
C THR A 54 -6.26 5.76 3.40
N GLU A 55 -6.91 6.22 4.45
CA GLU A 55 -6.85 7.60 4.93
C GLU A 55 -5.46 7.96 5.48
N GLN A 56 -4.76 7.03 6.12
CA GLN A 56 -3.36 7.24 6.51
C GLN A 56 -2.45 7.37 5.28
N ARG A 57 -2.60 6.52 4.25
CA ARG A 57 -1.84 6.65 3.01
C ARG A 57 -2.13 7.96 2.29
N GLU A 58 -3.40 8.35 2.19
CA GLU A 58 -3.80 9.62 1.58
C GLU A 58 -3.24 10.82 2.35
N ARG A 59 -3.31 10.81 3.69
CA ARG A 59 -2.74 11.87 4.52
C ARG A 59 -1.22 11.95 4.40
N THR A 60 -0.51 10.82 4.42
CA THR A 60 0.95 10.82 4.27
C THR A 60 1.37 11.30 2.88
N VAL A 61 0.65 10.94 1.81
CA VAL A 61 0.96 11.40 0.44
C VAL A 61 0.56 12.87 0.22
N ALA A 62 -0.49 13.35 0.89
CA ALA A 62 -0.93 14.75 0.85
C ALA A 62 -0.11 15.68 1.74
N ASP A 63 0.74 15.14 2.62
CA ASP A 63 1.61 15.91 3.50
C ASP A 63 2.75 16.57 2.68
N PRO A 64 2.89 17.91 2.70
CA PRO A 64 3.98 18.60 2.02
C PRO A 64 5.37 18.12 2.46
N ASP A 65 5.56 17.71 3.72
CA ASP A 65 6.85 17.24 4.22
C ASP A 65 7.24 15.89 3.61
N TYR A 66 6.25 15.00 3.42
CA TYR A 66 6.47 13.74 2.72
C TYR A 66 6.88 13.97 1.26
N ARG A 67 6.30 14.97 0.60
CA ARG A 67 6.65 15.32 -0.78
C ARG A 67 8.08 15.84 -0.90
N ILE A 68 8.47 16.77 -0.03
CA ILE A 68 9.85 17.31 0.01
C ILE A 68 10.85 16.18 0.26
N THR A 69 10.59 15.35 1.28
CA THR A 69 11.46 14.22 1.63
C THR A 69 11.60 13.22 0.48
N ALA A 70 10.52 12.96 -0.25
CA ALA A 70 10.57 12.10 -1.43
C ALA A 70 11.39 12.72 -2.56
N TYR A 71 11.26 14.03 -2.82
CA TYR A 71 12.09 14.71 -3.82
C TYR A 71 13.57 14.63 -3.50
N ASP A 72 13.97 15.01 -2.27
CA ASP A 72 15.36 14.97 -1.82
C ASP A 72 15.93 13.55 -1.97
N ARG A 73 15.15 12.54 -1.59
CA ARG A 73 15.52 11.13 -1.75
C ARG A 73 15.84 10.76 -3.21
N PHE A 74 15.06 11.23 -4.19
CA PHE A 74 15.31 10.91 -5.59
C PHE A 74 16.53 11.64 -6.13
N PHE A 75 16.72 12.91 -5.78
CA PHE A 75 17.92 13.66 -6.15
C PHE A 75 19.17 13.02 -5.55
N ASP A 76 19.12 12.60 -4.28
CA ASP A 76 20.20 11.89 -3.60
C ASP A 76 20.55 10.57 -4.30
N LEU A 77 19.55 9.77 -4.65
CA LEU A 77 19.77 8.51 -5.37
C LEU A 77 20.39 8.76 -6.75
N CYS A 78 19.94 9.78 -7.46
CA CYS A 78 20.46 10.11 -8.78
C CYS A 78 21.91 10.61 -8.70
N ALA A 79 22.21 11.52 -7.78
CA ALA A 79 23.56 11.98 -7.51
C ALA A 79 24.49 10.85 -7.05
N ALA A 80 23.97 9.91 -6.25
CA ALA A 80 24.70 8.73 -5.81
C ALA A 80 25.06 7.78 -6.96
N VAL A 81 24.16 7.62 -7.95
CA VAL A 81 24.42 6.85 -9.17
C VAL A 81 25.50 7.54 -10.01
N GLN A 82 25.37 8.84 -10.30
CA GLN A 82 26.34 9.60 -11.09
C GLN A 82 27.74 9.63 -10.44
N SER A 83 27.82 9.75 -9.11
CA SER A 83 29.09 9.69 -8.37
C SER A 83 29.77 8.32 -8.52
N LYS A 84 28.99 7.23 -8.52
CA LYS A 84 29.51 5.88 -8.77
C LYS A 84 29.96 5.70 -10.22
N GLU A 85 29.24 6.26 -11.19
CA GLU A 85 29.65 6.27 -12.60
C GLU A 85 30.99 7.00 -12.80
N ALA A 86 31.16 8.17 -12.17
CA ALA A 86 32.43 8.89 -12.18
C ALA A 86 33.57 8.07 -11.54
N THR A 87 33.28 7.35 -10.45
CA THR A 87 34.24 6.44 -9.81
C THR A 87 34.60 5.27 -10.73
N LEU A 88 33.62 4.69 -11.43
CA LEU A 88 33.85 3.62 -12.41
C LEU A 88 34.72 4.10 -13.57
N ALA A 89 34.48 5.31 -14.08
CA ALA A 89 35.28 5.92 -15.14
C ALA A 89 36.73 6.12 -14.67
N ALA A 90 36.95 6.70 -13.48
CA ALA A 90 38.28 6.89 -12.92
C ALA A 90 39.05 5.57 -12.72
N LEU A 91 38.37 4.51 -12.26
CA LEU A 91 38.98 3.18 -12.12
C LEU A 91 39.32 2.54 -13.48
N GLN A 92 38.51 2.79 -14.51
CA GLN A 92 38.78 2.33 -15.87
C GLN A 92 39.96 3.08 -16.49
N ASP A 93 40.04 4.40 -16.29
CA ASP A 93 41.17 5.21 -16.73
C ASP A 93 42.47 4.75 -16.05
N GLU A 94 42.43 4.44 -14.75
CA GLU A 94 43.59 3.91 -14.02
C GLU A 94 44.04 2.54 -14.55
N LEU A 95 43.13 1.67 -15.01
CA LEU A 95 43.52 0.43 -15.70
C LEU A 95 44.25 0.72 -17.03
N GLY A 96 43.87 1.81 -17.71
CA GLY A 96 44.50 2.26 -18.94
C GLY A 96 45.93 2.77 -18.77
N THR A 97 46.36 3.11 -17.55
CA THR A 97 47.74 3.58 -17.26
C THR A 97 48.73 2.46 -16.94
N GLU A 98 48.38 1.19 -17.21
CA GLU A 98 49.20 0.01 -16.94
C GLU A 98 49.75 -0.08 -15.49
N PRO A 99 48.89 -0.06 -14.46
CA PRO A 99 49.32 -0.09 -13.07
C PRO A 99 49.93 -1.45 -12.69
N PRO A 100 50.70 -1.50 -11.58
CA PRO A 100 51.28 -2.76 -11.11
C PRO A 100 50.19 -3.83 -10.83
N THR A 101 50.54 -5.11 -10.96
CA THR A 101 49.60 -6.25 -10.89
C THR A 101 48.78 -6.31 -9.59
N THR A 102 49.39 -5.93 -8.47
CA THR A 102 48.71 -5.82 -7.17
C THR A 102 47.59 -4.78 -7.21
N ARG A 103 47.84 -3.64 -7.87
CA ARG A 103 46.87 -2.57 -8.04
C ARG A 103 45.77 -2.95 -9.03
N VAL A 104 46.09 -3.65 -10.13
CA VAL A 104 45.09 -4.19 -11.07
C VAL A 104 44.05 -5.05 -10.34
N THR A 105 44.50 -5.91 -9.42
CA THR A 105 43.59 -6.78 -8.65
C THR A 105 42.65 -5.95 -7.76
N GLN A 106 43.17 -4.92 -7.10
CA GLN A 106 42.36 -4.00 -6.29
C GLN A 106 41.35 -3.22 -7.13
N ILE A 107 41.78 -2.70 -8.29
CA ILE A 107 40.89 -1.96 -9.18
C ILE A 107 39.75 -2.85 -9.66
N ARG A 108 40.01 -4.10 -10.05
CA ARG A 108 38.95 -5.03 -10.49
C ARG A 108 37.95 -5.36 -9.38
N ALA A 109 38.42 -5.54 -8.15
CA ALA A 109 37.54 -5.74 -7.00
C ALA A 109 36.65 -4.50 -6.77
N ASN A 110 37.25 -3.30 -6.83
CA ASN A 110 36.51 -2.04 -6.68
C ASN A 110 35.51 -1.83 -7.83
N LEU A 111 35.88 -2.09 -9.08
CA LEU A 111 34.96 -2.03 -10.22
C LEU A 111 33.74 -2.91 -10.00
N THR A 112 33.93 -4.13 -9.52
CA THR A 112 32.82 -5.05 -9.22
C THR A 112 31.92 -4.50 -8.11
N ALA A 113 32.52 -4.02 -7.01
CA ALA A 113 31.78 -3.47 -5.87
C ALA A 113 30.99 -2.21 -6.25
N VAL A 114 31.61 -1.27 -6.95
CA VAL A 114 30.97 -0.02 -7.36
C VAL A 114 29.88 -0.29 -8.42
N THR A 115 30.08 -1.24 -9.33
CA THR A 115 29.05 -1.65 -10.30
C THR A 115 27.83 -2.23 -9.59
N ALA A 116 28.02 -3.12 -8.61
CA ALA A 116 26.93 -3.68 -7.83
C ALA A 116 26.19 -2.60 -7.01
N ALA A 117 26.92 -1.66 -6.42
CA ALA A 117 26.34 -0.54 -5.68
C ALA A 117 25.53 0.40 -6.60
N ARG A 118 26.03 0.69 -7.80
CA ARG A 118 25.29 1.47 -8.81
C ARG A 118 23.97 0.78 -9.18
N ALA A 119 24.01 -0.52 -9.45
CA ALA A 119 22.82 -1.31 -9.75
C ALA A 119 21.80 -1.29 -8.60
N ALA A 120 22.27 -1.38 -7.36
CA ALA A 120 21.40 -1.30 -6.17
C ALA A 120 20.68 0.05 -6.08
N ASP A 121 21.40 1.15 -6.29
CA ASP A 121 20.80 2.50 -6.25
C ASP A 121 19.80 2.72 -7.39
N ILE A 122 20.09 2.23 -8.60
CA ILE A 122 19.15 2.26 -9.74
C ILE A 122 17.89 1.46 -9.44
N ASN A 123 18.02 0.27 -8.86
CA ASN A 123 16.87 -0.54 -8.47
C ASN A 123 16.06 0.13 -7.36
N GLN A 124 16.71 0.76 -6.39
CA GLN A 124 16.04 1.51 -5.33
C GLN A 124 15.29 2.71 -5.91
N TYR A 125 15.92 3.45 -6.82
CA TYR A 125 15.28 4.56 -7.54
C TYR A 125 14.02 4.08 -8.26
N ASN A 126 14.14 3.02 -9.05
CA ASN A 126 13.02 2.48 -9.83
C ASN A 126 11.90 1.93 -8.94
N ALA A 127 12.25 1.25 -7.84
CA ALA A 127 11.27 0.75 -6.87
C ALA A 127 10.55 1.90 -6.15
N ASP A 128 11.26 2.97 -5.82
CA ASP A 128 10.68 4.17 -5.24
C ASP A 128 9.84 4.93 -6.28
N ALA A 129 10.17 4.84 -7.57
CA ALA A 129 9.43 5.45 -8.67
C ALA A 129 8.08 4.81 -8.98
N GLU A 130 7.99 3.50 -8.82
CA GLU A 130 6.76 2.74 -9.04
C GLU A 130 5.74 2.90 -7.91
N LYS A 131 6.11 3.50 -6.77
CA LYS A 131 5.18 3.71 -5.65
C LYS A 131 4.08 4.70 -6.03
N ALA A 132 2.83 4.31 -5.76
CA ALA A 132 1.65 5.12 -6.09
C ALA A 132 1.68 6.54 -5.47
N GLY A 133 2.32 6.71 -4.31
CA GLY A 133 2.44 8.01 -3.61
C GLY A 133 3.52 8.94 -4.16
N THR A 134 4.43 8.44 -4.99
CA THR A 134 5.55 9.20 -5.57
C THR A 134 5.37 9.44 -7.07
N ALA A 135 4.60 8.61 -7.78
CA ALA A 135 4.38 8.71 -9.24
C ALA A 135 3.91 10.09 -9.74
N GLY A 136 3.09 10.82 -8.96
CA GLY A 136 2.68 12.19 -9.29
C GLY A 136 3.78 13.24 -9.07
N GLN A 137 4.73 12.95 -8.19
CA GLN A 137 5.85 13.82 -7.85
C GLN A 137 6.94 13.76 -8.95
N PHE A 138 7.19 12.59 -9.54
CA PHE A 138 8.08 12.42 -10.71
C PHE A 138 7.79 13.40 -11.86
N ARG A 139 6.51 13.66 -12.13
CA ARG A 139 6.09 14.51 -13.24
C ARG A 139 6.43 15.99 -13.04
N ALA A 140 6.73 16.42 -11.81
CA ALA A 140 7.00 17.83 -11.49
C ALA A 140 8.50 18.18 -11.50
N SER A 141 9.39 17.19 -11.46
CA SER A 141 10.81 17.40 -11.12
C SER A 141 11.79 17.33 -12.30
N ASN A 142 11.32 17.12 -13.54
CA ASN A 142 12.18 16.79 -14.69
C ASN A 142 13.15 15.61 -14.44
N LEU A 143 12.85 14.75 -13.48
CA LEU A 143 13.61 13.54 -13.21
C LEU A 143 13.13 12.41 -14.11
N PRO A 144 14.03 11.53 -14.59
CA PRO A 144 13.66 10.39 -15.43
C PRO A 144 12.68 9.47 -14.69
N TYR A 145 11.65 8.98 -15.38
CA TYR A 145 10.68 8.07 -14.76
C TYR A 145 11.31 6.73 -14.31
N ARG A 146 12.36 6.30 -15.02
CA ARG A 146 13.08 5.06 -14.75
C ARG A 146 14.53 5.25 -15.17
N LEU A 147 15.45 4.64 -14.41
CA LEU A 147 16.85 4.52 -14.77
C LEU A 147 17.11 3.14 -15.39
N ASP A 148 17.84 3.08 -16.50
CA ASP A 148 18.32 1.83 -17.08
C ASP A 148 19.62 1.40 -16.38
N ILE A 149 19.64 0.15 -15.92
CA ILE A 149 20.84 -0.46 -15.34
C ILE A 149 21.96 -0.63 -16.36
N ASN A 150 21.62 -0.76 -17.65
CA ASN A 150 22.57 -1.01 -18.74
C ASN A 150 23.10 0.27 -19.37
N ASP A 151 22.51 1.43 -19.08
CA ASP A 151 23.03 2.70 -19.55
C ASP A 151 24.43 2.94 -18.96
N LYS A 152 25.31 3.51 -19.77
CA LYS A 152 26.68 3.85 -19.33
C LYS A 152 26.68 5.03 -18.38
N GLU A 153 25.79 5.99 -18.61
CA GLU A 153 25.70 7.24 -17.86
C GLU A 153 24.24 7.57 -17.61
N THR A 154 23.95 7.94 -16.37
CA THR A 154 22.60 8.28 -15.94
C THR A 154 22.37 9.79 -16.10
N GLN A 155 21.35 10.16 -16.87
CA GLN A 155 20.93 11.56 -17.00
C GLN A 155 19.89 11.90 -15.93
N CYS A 156 20.30 12.66 -14.92
CA CYS A 156 19.47 13.06 -13.79
C CYS A 156 18.69 14.37 -14.03
N THR A 157 18.51 14.77 -15.28
CA THR A 157 17.73 15.93 -15.72
C THR A 157 17.23 15.62 -17.12
N ALA A 158 15.92 15.73 -17.33
CA ALA A 158 15.30 15.72 -18.64
C ALA A 158 15.39 17.11 -19.32
#